data_AF-A0AAJ5YUJ7-F1
#
_entry.id   AF-A0AAJ5YUJ7-F1
#
_cell.length_a   1.000
_cell.length_b   1.000
_cell.length_c   1.000
_cell.angle_alpha   90.00
_cell.angle_beta   90.00
_cell.angle_gamma   90.00
#
_symmetry.space_group_name_H-M   'P 1'
#
loop_
_entity.id
_entity.type
_entity.pdbx_description
1 polymer ?
#
loop_
_entity_poly.entity_id
_entity_poly.type
_entity_poly.pdbx_seq_one_letter_code
_entity_poly.pdbx_strand_id
1 'polypeptide(L)'
;MYNNRPRPRADDWKYQDRSKMTRAQKVIVDRKILNRSAAEYEYPKFHGKVPVNLEWSQHKTLFPLAMIPIVARWLFMRLTGWTVHPVILYMLTVVFNSHFTRQHFYRLRRYVETHGFLDGEVERDAIPESMTGKIYNEMLNGLLGRPLMVIFLSYDRTKLPTLSWWLPLQLAVFTIIADFVYYWAHRATHEIPWLWKFHRLHHTTKHPSSYLLAFADEPQEFFDALGTPILTYMAYPIGFDAFYIWTLYFNSIEIMGHSGVRAYYPGVLTSILLRPFGTEIVVEDHDLHHRFGWRDSHNYGKQSMLWDTLFGTASDRFETHAENIDWDSRLQ
;
A
#
# COMPACT_ATOMS: atom_id res chain seq x y z
N MET A 1 -11.05 -24.74 11.09
CA MET A 1 -11.14 -23.26 10.92
C MET A 1 -9.88 -22.51 11.36
N TYR A 2 -9.07 -23.00 12.31
CA TYR A 2 -7.80 -22.35 12.73
C TYR A 2 -6.71 -22.25 11.65
N ASN A 3 -6.74 -23.07 10.60
CA ASN A 3 -5.66 -23.08 9.59
C ASN A 3 -5.66 -21.91 8.61
N ASN A 4 -6.73 -21.11 8.55
CA ASN A 4 -6.84 -20.02 7.56
C ASN A 4 -6.49 -18.64 8.12
N ARG A 5 -6.17 -18.55 9.42
CA ARG A 5 -5.95 -17.27 10.09
C ARG A 5 -4.47 -16.87 10.07
N PRO A 6 -4.11 -15.67 9.57
CA PRO A 6 -2.79 -15.09 9.75
C PRO A 6 -2.40 -15.09 11.22
N ARG A 7 -1.16 -15.49 11.48
CA ARG A 7 -0.55 -15.54 12.81
C ARG A 7 0.96 -15.60 12.67
N PRO A 8 1.73 -15.33 13.74
CA PRO A 8 3.16 -15.57 13.74
C PRO A 8 3.49 -16.99 13.28
N ARG A 9 4.51 -17.12 12.41
CA ARG A 9 5.03 -18.40 11.88
C ARG A 9 4.05 -19.24 11.07
N ALA A 10 2.92 -18.66 10.65
CA ALA A 10 1.99 -19.36 9.76
C ALA A 10 2.60 -19.70 8.38
N ASP A 11 3.74 -19.09 8.05
CA ASP A 11 4.48 -19.23 6.80
C ASP A 11 5.61 -20.28 6.84
N ASP A 12 5.68 -21.14 7.86
CA ASP A 12 6.69 -22.22 7.96
C ASP A 12 6.67 -23.19 6.76
N TRP A 13 5.57 -23.24 6.01
CA TRP A 13 5.49 -23.95 4.73
C TRP A 13 6.52 -23.47 3.71
N LYS A 14 7.14 -22.29 3.88
CA LYS A 14 8.21 -21.80 3.01
C LYS A 14 9.53 -22.57 3.16
N TYR A 15 9.67 -23.35 4.23
CA TYR A 15 10.83 -24.21 4.50
C TYR A 15 10.70 -25.63 3.96
N GLN A 16 9.51 -26.01 3.49
CA GLN A 16 9.31 -27.34 2.95
C GLN A 16 10.10 -27.55 1.66
N ASP A 17 10.32 -28.82 1.29
CA ASP A 17 10.97 -29.15 0.04
C ASP A 17 10.24 -28.49 -1.14
N ARG A 18 11.01 -27.83 -2.02
CA ARG A 18 10.47 -27.07 -3.14
C ARG A 18 9.66 -27.94 -4.11
N SER A 19 9.89 -29.25 -4.17
CA SER A 19 9.08 -30.20 -4.94
C SER A 19 7.65 -30.34 -4.39
N LYS A 20 7.46 -30.16 -3.08
CA LYS A 20 6.16 -30.23 -2.39
C LYS A 20 5.37 -28.93 -2.48
N MET A 21 6.01 -27.83 -2.81
CA MET A 21 5.35 -26.53 -2.95
C MET A 21 4.44 -26.44 -4.18
N THR A 22 3.26 -25.87 -3.98
CA THR A 22 2.37 -25.45 -5.06
C THR A 22 3.00 -24.33 -5.92
N ARG A 23 2.42 -24.08 -7.09
CA ARG A 23 2.85 -22.97 -7.95
C ARG A 23 2.74 -21.61 -7.25
N ALA A 24 1.65 -21.39 -6.52
CA ALA A 24 1.42 -20.15 -5.77
C ALA A 24 2.53 -19.92 -4.73
N GLN A 25 2.82 -20.95 -3.92
CA GLN A 25 3.88 -20.92 -2.91
C GLN A 25 5.26 -20.61 -3.53
N LYS A 26 5.62 -21.29 -4.63
CA LYS A 26 6.88 -21.03 -5.36
C LYS A 26 7.00 -19.57 -5.80
N VAL A 27 5.93 -19.02 -6.39
CA VAL A 27 5.92 -17.62 -6.85
C VAL A 27 6.07 -16.64 -5.69
N ILE A 28 5.36 -16.87 -4.58
CA ILE A 28 5.44 -16.02 -3.39
C ILE A 28 6.88 -16.01 -2.83
N VAL A 29 7.48 -17.19 -2.68
CA VAL A 29 8.87 -17.33 -2.18
C VAL A 29 9.87 -16.68 -3.14
N ASP A 30 9.76 -16.92 -4.44
CA ASP A 30 10.70 -16.41 -5.45
C ASP A 30 10.66 -14.89 -5.61
N ARG A 31 9.50 -14.28 -5.32
CA ARG A 31 9.37 -12.83 -5.28
C ARG A 31 10.13 -12.20 -4.11
N LYS A 32 10.52 -12.98 -3.09
CA LYS A 32 11.28 -12.55 -1.91
C LYS A 32 10.63 -11.40 -1.11
N ILE A 33 9.30 -11.35 -1.13
CA ILE A 33 8.49 -10.31 -0.49
C ILE A 33 8.08 -10.65 0.96
N LEU A 34 8.25 -11.91 1.37
CA LEU A 34 7.98 -12.33 2.74
C LEU A 34 9.04 -11.77 3.69
N ASN A 35 8.61 -11.44 4.91
CA ASN A 35 9.51 -11.14 6.01
C ASN A 35 10.29 -12.41 6.40
N ARG A 36 11.47 -12.20 7.00
CA ARG A 36 12.22 -13.31 7.59
C ARG A 36 11.47 -13.80 8.82
N SER A 37 11.46 -15.10 9.07
CA SER A 37 10.86 -15.60 10.31
C SER A 37 11.78 -15.27 11.50
N ALA A 38 11.26 -15.35 12.72
CA ALA A 38 12.07 -15.24 13.93
C ALA A 38 13.18 -16.30 14.02
N ALA A 39 13.08 -17.41 13.27
CA ALA A 39 14.13 -18.42 13.18
C ALA A 39 15.27 -18.03 12.22
N GLU A 40 15.02 -17.12 11.27
CA GLU A 40 16.00 -16.65 10.28
C GLU A 40 16.66 -15.33 10.67
N TYR A 41 15.95 -14.50 11.44
CA TYR A 41 16.36 -13.14 11.74
C TYR A 41 15.74 -12.64 13.03
N GLU A 42 16.58 -12.14 13.93
CA GLU A 42 16.15 -11.44 15.13
C GLU A 42 15.98 -9.94 14.79
N TYR A 43 14.74 -9.49 14.75
CA TYR A 43 14.44 -8.09 14.47
C TYR A 43 14.85 -7.19 15.64
N PRO A 44 15.41 -5.99 15.37
CA PRO A 44 15.72 -5.05 16.44
C PRO A 44 14.48 -4.63 17.23
N LYS A 45 14.62 -4.58 18.56
CA LYS A 45 13.59 -4.11 19.51
C LYS A 45 14.02 -2.76 20.06
N PHE A 46 13.60 -1.67 19.40
CA PHE A 46 13.99 -0.32 19.81
C PHE A 46 12.94 0.27 20.77
N HIS A 47 13.41 0.78 21.91
CA HIS A 47 12.56 1.47 22.91
C HIS A 47 12.83 2.98 22.99
N GLY A 48 13.59 3.53 22.04
CA GLY A 48 13.94 4.96 21.99
C GLY A 48 13.11 5.73 20.96
N LYS A 49 13.59 6.95 20.63
CA LYS A 49 12.94 7.78 19.61
C LYS A 49 12.84 7.06 18.26
N VAL A 50 11.79 7.41 17.52
CA VAL A 50 11.44 6.79 16.24
C VAL A 50 12.06 7.59 15.09
N PRO A 51 12.80 6.95 14.16
CA PRO A 51 13.36 7.62 13.00
C PRO A 51 12.28 8.06 12.01
N VAL A 52 12.61 9.00 11.13
CA VAL A 52 11.69 9.51 10.10
C VAL A 52 11.98 8.96 8.70
N ASN A 53 10.92 8.83 7.90
CA ASN A 53 11.03 8.67 6.44
C ASN A 53 10.09 9.63 5.71
N LEU A 54 10.47 10.91 5.73
CA LEU A 54 9.66 11.99 5.17
C LEU A 54 9.53 11.90 3.64
N GLU A 55 8.59 12.66 3.11
CA GLU A 55 8.13 12.63 1.72
C GLU A 55 9.27 12.76 0.72
N TRP A 56 10.25 13.65 0.97
CA TRP A 56 11.41 13.79 0.09
C TRP A 56 12.25 12.51 -0.02
N SER A 57 12.46 11.80 1.10
CA SER A 57 13.18 10.52 1.10
C SER A 57 12.41 9.47 0.30
N GLN A 58 11.09 9.45 0.43
CA GLN A 58 10.22 8.57 -0.34
C GLN A 58 10.28 8.91 -1.83
N HIS A 59 10.12 10.19 -2.22
CA HIS A 59 10.18 10.63 -3.60
C HIS A 59 11.50 10.27 -4.30
N LYS A 60 12.65 10.38 -3.63
CA LYS A 60 13.96 9.98 -4.20
C LYS A 60 13.98 8.54 -4.71
N THR A 61 13.12 7.68 -4.18
CA THR A 61 13.09 6.26 -4.51
C THR A 61 11.87 5.86 -5.33
N LEU A 62 10.73 6.54 -5.16
CA LEU A 62 9.48 6.26 -5.90
C LEU A 62 9.41 7.04 -7.22
N PHE A 63 9.76 8.33 -7.22
CA PHE A 63 9.59 9.21 -8.38
C PHE A 63 10.40 8.77 -9.61
N PRO A 64 11.71 8.44 -9.50
CA PRO A 64 12.47 8.02 -10.67
C PRO A 64 11.87 6.79 -11.33
N LEU A 65 11.42 5.81 -10.52
CA LEU A 65 10.76 4.63 -11.04
C LEU A 65 9.43 5.00 -11.71
N ALA A 66 8.56 5.77 -11.06
CA ALA A 66 7.27 6.16 -11.65
C ALA A 66 7.40 6.90 -13.00
N MET A 67 8.50 7.64 -13.20
CA MET A 67 8.74 8.43 -14.41
C MET A 67 9.30 7.64 -15.60
N ILE A 68 10.01 6.52 -15.38
CA ILE A 68 10.62 5.72 -16.46
C ILE A 68 9.64 5.41 -17.61
N PRO A 69 8.46 4.81 -17.38
CA PRO A 69 7.55 4.46 -18.47
C PRO A 69 6.97 5.68 -19.19
N ILE A 70 6.80 6.80 -18.48
CA ILE A 70 6.29 8.06 -19.04
C ILE A 70 7.33 8.67 -19.98
N VAL A 71 8.58 8.79 -19.51
CA VAL A 71 9.69 9.31 -20.31
C VAL A 71 9.99 8.39 -21.50
N ALA A 72 9.98 7.07 -21.30
CA ALA A 72 10.17 6.11 -22.38
C ALA A 72 9.07 6.22 -23.45
N ARG A 73 7.79 6.33 -23.04
CA ARG A 73 6.67 6.55 -23.96
C ARG A 73 6.81 7.88 -24.70
N TRP A 74 7.21 8.94 -24.00
CA TRP A 74 7.40 10.27 -24.59
C TRP A 74 8.51 10.25 -25.64
N LEU A 75 9.68 9.70 -25.30
CA LEU A 75 10.82 9.57 -26.19
C LEU A 75 10.45 8.76 -27.43
N PHE A 76 9.80 7.60 -27.25
CA PHE A 76 9.36 6.76 -28.35
C PHE A 76 8.45 7.54 -29.32
N MET A 77 7.41 8.20 -28.81
CA MET A 77 6.47 8.94 -29.64
C MET A 77 7.13 10.13 -30.35
N ARG A 78 8.05 10.84 -29.68
CA ARG A 78 8.76 12.00 -30.23
C ARG A 78 9.79 11.62 -31.30
N LEU A 79 10.51 10.53 -31.11
CA LEU A 79 11.59 10.10 -32.00
C LEU A 79 11.08 9.35 -33.23
N THR A 80 9.98 8.61 -33.09
CA THR A 80 9.46 7.75 -34.18
C THR A 80 8.22 8.34 -34.88
N GLY A 81 7.51 9.27 -34.23
CA GLY A 81 6.19 9.73 -34.66
C GLY A 81 5.08 8.69 -34.47
N TRP A 82 5.38 7.50 -33.94
CA TRP A 82 4.41 6.44 -33.73
C TRP A 82 3.71 6.56 -32.38
N THR A 83 2.47 6.10 -32.32
CA THR A 83 1.70 6.01 -31.07
C THR A 83 1.85 4.62 -30.46
N VAL A 84 1.76 4.51 -29.14
CA VAL A 84 1.82 3.20 -28.45
C VAL A 84 0.43 2.57 -28.41
N HIS A 85 0.30 1.36 -28.95
CA HIS A 85 -0.95 0.62 -28.93
C HIS A 85 -1.39 0.32 -27.48
N PRO A 86 -2.68 0.43 -27.12
CA PRO A 86 -3.15 0.22 -25.74
C PRO A 86 -2.75 -1.13 -25.14
N VAL A 87 -2.82 -2.21 -25.94
CA VAL A 87 -2.41 -3.56 -25.48
C VAL A 87 -0.92 -3.63 -25.18
N ILE A 88 -0.07 -2.98 -26.00
CA ILE A 88 1.38 -2.96 -25.75
C ILE A 88 1.66 -2.15 -24.48
N LEU A 89 1.02 -0.98 -24.34
CA LEU A 89 1.16 -0.16 -23.15
C LEU A 89 0.73 -0.93 -21.89
N TYR A 90 -0.40 -1.63 -21.94
CA TYR A 90 -0.88 -2.46 -20.84
C TYR A 90 0.16 -3.50 -20.40
N MET A 91 0.70 -4.27 -21.34
CA MET A 91 1.72 -5.28 -21.03
C MET A 91 2.98 -4.66 -20.42
N LEU A 92 3.44 -3.53 -20.95
CA LEU A 92 4.58 -2.78 -20.40
C LEU A 92 4.28 -2.25 -18.99
N THR A 93 3.09 -1.70 -18.78
CA THR A 93 2.65 -1.20 -17.47
C THR A 93 2.58 -2.32 -16.45
N VAL A 94 2.07 -3.51 -16.80
CA VAL A 94 2.05 -4.68 -15.91
C VAL A 94 3.47 -5.06 -15.49
N VAL A 95 4.40 -5.19 -16.44
CA VAL A 95 5.80 -5.53 -16.15
C VAL A 95 6.43 -4.47 -15.25
N PHE A 96 6.25 -3.20 -15.58
CA PHE A 96 6.83 -2.09 -14.85
C PHE A 96 6.26 -1.94 -13.45
N ASN A 97 4.94 -2.05 -13.28
CA ASN A 97 4.28 -1.98 -11.97
C ASN A 97 4.72 -3.15 -11.08
N SER A 98 4.91 -4.35 -11.64
CA SER A 98 5.48 -5.47 -10.88
C SER A 98 6.90 -5.14 -10.40
N HIS A 99 7.71 -4.48 -11.21
CA HIS A 99 9.06 -4.07 -10.83
C HIS A 99 9.03 -2.99 -9.73
N PHE A 100 8.27 -1.91 -9.93
CA PHE A 100 8.07 -0.82 -8.96
C PHE A 100 7.65 -1.37 -7.59
N THR A 101 6.62 -2.21 -7.58
CA THR A 101 6.06 -2.80 -6.35
C THR A 101 7.10 -3.67 -5.65
N ARG A 102 7.83 -4.51 -6.39
CA ARG A 102 8.89 -5.36 -5.84
C ARG A 102 10.01 -4.55 -5.20
N GLN A 103 10.45 -3.45 -5.83
CA GLN A 103 11.47 -2.58 -5.26
C GLN A 103 10.99 -1.92 -3.95
N HIS A 104 9.71 -1.55 -3.87
CA HIS A 104 9.12 -1.00 -2.65
C HIS A 104 9.09 -2.03 -1.51
N PHE A 105 8.65 -3.27 -1.79
CA PHE A 105 8.69 -4.38 -0.83
C PHE A 105 10.12 -4.62 -0.30
N TYR A 106 11.13 -4.64 -1.17
CA TYR A 106 12.52 -4.83 -0.73
C TYR A 106 13.02 -3.72 0.17
N ARG A 107 12.62 -2.47 -0.11
CA ARG A 107 12.99 -1.33 0.71
C ARG A 107 12.34 -1.40 2.10
N LEU A 108 11.03 -1.67 2.15
CA LEU A 108 10.33 -1.83 3.41
C LEU A 108 10.90 -2.97 4.24
N ARG A 109 11.17 -4.12 3.61
CA ARG A 109 11.84 -5.23 4.28
C ARG A 109 13.20 -4.84 4.85
N ARG A 110 14.02 -4.11 4.08
CA ARG A 110 15.32 -3.60 4.59
C ARG A 110 15.12 -2.68 5.78
N TYR A 111 14.15 -1.77 5.73
CA TYR A 111 13.87 -0.87 6.86
C TYR A 111 13.42 -1.61 8.10
N VAL A 112 12.56 -2.63 7.95
CA VAL A 112 12.14 -3.49 9.03
C VAL A 112 13.31 -4.31 9.59
N GLU A 113 14.19 -4.85 8.74
CA GLU A 113 15.40 -5.56 9.19
C GLU A 113 16.31 -4.61 10.00
N THR A 114 16.46 -3.34 9.61
CA THR A 114 17.36 -2.40 10.30
C THR A 114 16.74 -1.65 11.49
N HIS A 115 15.43 -1.41 11.48
CA HIS A 115 14.75 -0.56 12.47
C HIS A 115 13.67 -1.29 13.27
N GLY A 116 13.40 -2.56 12.95
CA GLY A 116 12.37 -3.35 13.60
C GLY A 116 10.95 -2.92 13.24
N PHE A 117 10.02 -3.36 14.08
CA PHE A 117 8.59 -3.10 13.94
C PHE A 117 8.08 -2.18 15.06
N LEU A 118 6.98 -1.47 14.79
CA LEU A 118 6.10 -0.94 15.83
C LEU A 118 5.64 -2.11 16.72
N ASP A 119 5.51 -1.91 18.02
CA ASP A 119 5.21 -2.97 18.98
C ASP A 119 6.12 -4.19 18.80
N GLY A 120 7.43 -3.91 18.72
CA GLY A 120 8.47 -4.86 18.31
C GLY A 120 8.67 -6.08 19.24
N GLU A 121 7.97 -6.14 20.37
CA GLU A 121 7.94 -7.33 21.23
C GLU A 121 7.06 -8.44 20.66
N VAL A 122 6.13 -8.11 19.75
CA VAL A 122 5.18 -9.06 19.16
C VAL A 122 5.60 -9.41 17.73
N GLU A 123 5.66 -10.70 17.42
CA GLU A 123 5.92 -11.17 16.05
C GLU A 123 4.80 -10.75 15.10
N ARG A 124 5.14 -10.39 13.86
CA ARG A 124 4.16 -10.04 12.83
C ARG A 124 3.42 -11.28 12.30
N ASP A 125 2.17 -11.07 11.90
CA ASP A 125 1.36 -12.09 11.26
C ASP A 125 1.93 -12.48 9.89
N ALA A 126 1.87 -13.77 9.61
CA ALA A 126 2.36 -14.38 8.37
C ALA A 126 1.25 -15.13 7.62
N ILE A 127 1.50 -15.50 6.36
CA ILE A 127 0.52 -16.14 5.47
C ILE A 127 0.35 -17.62 5.85
N PRO A 128 -0.86 -18.07 6.22
CA PRO A 128 -1.13 -19.49 6.42
C PRO A 128 -1.05 -20.29 5.13
N GLU A 129 -0.59 -21.54 5.21
CA GLU A 129 -0.39 -22.39 4.04
C GLU A 129 -1.62 -22.51 3.13
N SER A 130 -2.80 -22.69 3.74
CA SER A 130 -4.08 -22.82 3.03
C SER A 130 -4.51 -21.55 2.29
N MET A 131 -3.94 -20.39 2.63
CA MET A 131 -4.31 -19.09 2.08
C MET A 131 -3.33 -18.58 1.01
N THR A 132 -2.27 -19.33 0.72
CA THR A 132 -1.26 -18.96 -0.29
C THR A 132 -1.85 -18.75 -1.69
N GLY A 133 -2.85 -19.55 -2.07
CA GLY A 133 -3.57 -19.37 -3.34
C GLY A 133 -4.35 -18.06 -3.41
N LYS A 134 -4.95 -17.63 -2.29
CA LYS A 134 -5.68 -16.37 -2.18
C LYS A 134 -4.73 -15.18 -2.35
N ILE A 135 -3.65 -15.14 -1.59
CA ILE A 135 -2.63 -14.07 -1.71
C ILE A 135 -2.06 -14.03 -3.14
N TYR A 136 -1.79 -15.18 -3.75
CA TYR A 136 -1.35 -15.23 -5.14
C TYR A 136 -2.37 -14.59 -6.11
N ASN A 137 -3.66 -14.86 -5.93
CA ASN A 137 -4.71 -14.26 -6.75
C ASN A 137 -4.88 -12.76 -6.50
N GLU A 138 -4.84 -12.32 -5.24
CA GLU A 138 -4.86 -10.89 -4.88
C GLU A 138 -3.70 -10.13 -5.55
N MET A 139 -2.50 -10.70 -5.51
CA MET A 139 -1.32 -10.14 -6.18
C MET A 139 -1.51 -10.06 -7.70
N LEU A 140 -2.12 -11.06 -8.33
CA LEU A 140 -2.43 -11.02 -9.76
C LEU A 140 -3.50 -9.99 -10.08
N ASN A 141 -4.57 -9.92 -9.28
CA ASN A 141 -5.67 -8.99 -9.46
C ASN A 141 -5.20 -7.54 -9.35
N GLY A 142 -4.39 -7.21 -8.34
CA GLY A 142 -3.78 -5.88 -8.22
C GLY A 142 -2.82 -5.55 -9.37
N LEU A 143 -2.04 -6.54 -9.81
CA LEU A 143 -1.06 -6.38 -10.89
C LEU A 143 -1.70 -6.20 -12.28
N LEU A 144 -2.84 -6.85 -12.54
CA LEU A 144 -3.51 -6.84 -13.84
C LEU A 144 -4.66 -5.83 -13.89
N GLY A 145 -5.47 -5.76 -12.83
CA GLY A 145 -6.68 -4.94 -12.77
C GLY A 145 -6.41 -3.44 -12.80
N ARG A 146 -5.48 -2.94 -11.96
CA ARG A 146 -5.20 -1.50 -11.88
C ARG A 146 -4.65 -0.92 -13.19
N PRO A 147 -3.64 -1.54 -13.86
CA PRO A 147 -3.20 -1.06 -15.18
C PRO A 147 -4.32 -1.06 -16.22
N LEU A 148 -5.15 -2.10 -16.25
CA LEU A 148 -6.27 -2.19 -17.19
C LEU A 148 -7.27 -1.06 -16.96
N MET A 149 -7.62 -0.81 -15.70
CA MET A 149 -8.49 0.29 -15.29
C MET A 149 -7.96 1.66 -15.75
N VAL A 150 -6.69 1.97 -15.44
CA VAL A 150 -6.09 3.27 -15.81
C VAL A 150 -6.10 3.46 -17.33
N ILE A 151 -5.74 2.42 -18.09
CA ILE A 151 -5.73 2.48 -19.55
C ILE A 151 -7.14 2.67 -20.10
N PHE A 152 -8.10 1.88 -19.63
CA PHE A 152 -9.47 1.94 -20.11
C PHE A 152 -10.12 3.30 -19.83
N LEU A 153 -9.89 3.88 -18.65
CA LEU A 153 -10.55 5.12 -18.24
C LEU A 153 -9.93 6.38 -18.84
N SER A 154 -8.62 6.37 -19.13
CA SER A 154 -7.89 7.63 -19.35
C SER A 154 -6.91 7.63 -20.52
N TYR A 155 -6.55 6.45 -21.08
CA TYR A 155 -5.50 6.41 -22.10
C TYR A 155 -5.98 6.86 -23.47
N ASP A 156 -5.42 7.97 -23.94
CA ASP A 156 -5.56 8.45 -25.31
C ASP A 156 -4.22 8.31 -26.04
N ARG A 157 -4.16 7.36 -26.97
CA ARG A 157 -2.94 7.05 -27.74
C ARG A 157 -2.44 8.21 -28.60
N THR A 158 -3.29 9.19 -28.91
CA THR A 158 -2.93 10.35 -29.74
C THR A 158 -2.24 11.45 -28.95
N LYS A 159 -2.36 11.42 -27.60
CA LYS A 159 -1.76 12.43 -26.73
C LYS A 159 -0.36 12.02 -26.30
N LEU A 160 0.58 12.93 -26.49
CA LEU A 160 1.90 12.83 -25.89
C LEU A 160 1.79 12.81 -24.36
N PRO A 161 2.71 12.13 -23.65
CA PRO A 161 2.78 12.24 -22.21
C PRO A 161 2.95 13.70 -21.77
N THR A 162 2.12 14.14 -20.84
CA THR A 162 2.17 15.51 -20.30
C THR A 162 1.92 15.50 -18.80
N LEU A 163 2.65 16.33 -18.07
CA LEU A 163 2.49 16.54 -16.64
C LEU A 163 2.35 18.03 -16.36
N SER A 164 1.41 18.38 -15.48
CA SER A 164 1.21 19.76 -15.02
C SER A 164 2.28 20.16 -14.02
N TRP A 165 2.66 21.44 -13.98
CA TRP A 165 3.43 21.99 -12.86
C TRP A 165 2.70 21.87 -11.52
N TRP A 166 1.37 21.78 -11.57
CA TRP A 166 0.50 21.54 -10.41
C TRP A 166 0.31 20.06 -10.08
N LEU A 167 1.08 19.15 -10.69
CA LEU A 167 0.95 17.71 -10.47
C LEU A 167 0.91 17.34 -8.97
N PRO A 168 1.80 17.83 -8.09
CA PRO A 168 1.73 17.47 -6.67
C PRO A 168 0.38 17.82 -6.03
N LEU A 169 -0.13 19.03 -6.30
CA LEU A 169 -1.43 19.47 -5.77
C LEU A 169 -2.58 18.67 -6.39
N GLN A 170 -2.53 18.39 -7.70
CA GLN A 170 -3.53 17.58 -8.39
C GLN A 170 -3.60 16.16 -7.80
N LEU A 171 -2.45 15.54 -7.56
CA LEU A 171 -2.36 14.22 -6.93
C LEU A 171 -2.84 14.24 -5.48
N ALA A 172 -2.51 15.28 -4.71
CA ALA A 172 -2.98 15.45 -3.35
C ALA A 172 -4.51 15.55 -3.30
N VAL A 173 -5.11 16.44 -4.12
CA VAL A 173 -6.57 16.60 -4.20
C VAL A 173 -7.25 15.30 -4.62
N PHE A 174 -6.75 14.64 -5.68
CA PHE A 174 -7.29 13.35 -6.11
C PHE A 174 -7.20 12.30 -4.99
N THR A 175 -6.11 12.29 -4.22
CA THR A 175 -5.93 11.38 -3.08
C THR A 175 -6.91 11.67 -1.95
N ILE A 176 -7.17 12.94 -1.62
CA ILE A 176 -8.14 13.30 -0.57
C ILE A 176 -9.57 12.88 -0.96
N ILE A 177 -9.93 13.02 -2.24
CA ILE A 177 -11.24 12.53 -2.75
C ILE A 177 -11.30 11.01 -2.68
N ALA A 178 -10.23 10.31 -3.11
CA ALA A 178 -10.17 8.85 -3.00
C ALA A 178 -10.28 8.37 -1.57
N ASP A 179 -9.57 9.02 -0.65
CA ASP A 179 -9.58 8.70 0.77
C ASP A 179 -10.95 8.97 1.41
N PHE A 180 -11.72 9.96 0.91
CA PHE A 180 -13.09 10.18 1.36
C PHE A 180 -14.03 9.02 0.97
N VAL A 181 -13.95 8.57 -0.29
CA VAL A 181 -14.73 7.43 -0.78
C VAL A 181 -14.35 6.17 0.00
N TYR A 182 -13.06 5.95 0.20
CA TYR A 182 -12.56 4.83 0.98
C TYR A 182 -13.01 4.90 2.45
N TYR A 183 -12.84 6.05 3.10
CA TYR A 183 -13.20 6.27 4.51
C TYR A 183 -14.62 5.83 4.80
N TRP A 184 -15.59 6.26 3.99
CA TRP A 184 -16.99 5.89 4.19
C TRP A 184 -17.27 4.42 3.92
N ALA A 185 -16.66 3.84 2.88
CA ALA A 185 -16.82 2.42 2.60
C ALA A 185 -16.23 1.56 3.73
N HIS A 186 -15.05 1.93 4.21
CA HIS A 186 -14.34 1.24 5.28
C HIS A 186 -15.08 1.38 6.61
N ARG A 187 -15.47 2.58 7.00
CA ARG A 187 -16.31 2.81 8.18
C ARG A 187 -17.62 2.02 8.11
N ALA A 188 -18.28 2.02 6.95
CA ALA A 188 -19.51 1.26 6.77
C ALA A 188 -19.29 -0.25 6.94
N THR A 189 -18.16 -0.81 6.51
CA THR A 189 -17.87 -2.23 6.75
C THR A 189 -17.64 -2.54 8.22
N HIS A 190 -17.16 -1.60 9.02
CA HIS A 190 -17.01 -1.75 10.47
C HIS A 190 -18.32 -1.58 11.26
N GLU A 191 -19.12 -0.58 10.91
CA GLU A 191 -20.28 -0.16 11.71
C GLU A 191 -21.59 -0.85 11.26
N ILE A 192 -21.73 -1.21 9.98
CA ILE A 192 -22.94 -1.89 9.48
C ILE A 192 -22.78 -3.41 9.62
N PRO A 193 -23.57 -4.10 10.47
CA PRO A 193 -23.36 -5.51 10.80
C PRO A 193 -23.33 -6.45 9.59
N TRP A 194 -24.10 -6.14 8.54
CA TRP A 194 -24.16 -6.94 7.32
C TRP A 194 -22.91 -6.79 6.45
N LEU A 195 -22.30 -5.60 6.41
CA LEU A 195 -21.09 -5.34 5.64
C LEU A 195 -19.84 -5.91 6.32
N TRP A 196 -19.84 -6.02 7.66
CA TRP A 196 -18.73 -6.57 8.44
C TRP A 196 -18.23 -7.92 7.96
N LYS A 197 -19.11 -8.77 7.43
CA LYS A 197 -18.70 -10.08 6.91
C LYS A 197 -17.61 -10.00 5.85
N PHE A 198 -17.55 -8.91 5.07
CA PHE A 198 -16.57 -8.71 4.01
C PHE A 198 -15.21 -8.21 4.50
N HIS A 199 -15.18 -7.60 5.69
CA HIS A 199 -13.99 -6.97 6.24
C HIS A 199 -13.41 -7.71 7.46
N ARG A 200 -14.19 -8.56 8.14
CA ARG A 200 -13.73 -9.34 9.29
C ARG A 200 -12.51 -10.24 9.02
N LEU A 201 -12.36 -10.75 7.79
CA LEU A 201 -11.21 -11.57 7.42
C LEU A 201 -9.92 -10.73 7.45
N HIS A 202 -10.00 -9.47 7.00
CA HIS A 202 -8.90 -8.51 7.06
C HIS A 202 -8.41 -8.28 8.49
N HIS A 203 -9.36 -8.04 9.40
CA HIS A 203 -9.07 -7.84 10.82
C HIS A 203 -8.64 -9.09 11.58
N THR A 204 -8.63 -10.27 10.94
CA THR A 204 -8.01 -11.44 11.57
C THR A 204 -6.49 -11.30 11.65
N THR A 205 -5.92 -10.45 10.80
CA THR A 205 -4.55 -9.94 10.85
C THR A 205 -4.49 -8.78 11.85
N LYS A 206 -3.80 -8.99 12.98
CA LYS A 206 -3.63 -8.03 14.07
C LYS A 206 -2.32 -7.27 13.98
N HIS A 207 -1.25 -7.93 13.53
CA HIS A 207 0.06 -7.33 13.33
C HIS A 207 0.46 -7.54 11.87
N PRO A 208 -0.10 -6.75 10.94
CA PRO A 208 0.05 -7.02 9.51
C PRO A 208 1.52 -6.94 9.06
N SER A 209 1.77 -7.66 7.97
CA SER A 209 2.96 -7.52 7.14
C SER A 209 2.54 -7.02 5.75
N SER A 210 3.42 -6.33 5.02
CA SER A 210 3.08 -5.65 3.76
C SER A 210 2.37 -6.52 2.72
N TYR A 211 2.59 -7.84 2.73
CA TYR A 211 2.02 -8.79 1.77
C TYR A 211 0.59 -9.26 2.13
N LEU A 212 0.07 -8.90 3.31
CA LEU A 212 -1.30 -9.16 3.75
C LEU A 212 -2.25 -7.98 3.45
N LEU A 213 -1.79 -6.97 2.70
CA LEU A 213 -2.51 -5.69 2.50
C LEU A 213 -3.93 -5.82 1.94
N ALA A 214 -4.17 -6.84 1.11
CA ALA A 214 -5.44 -7.06 0.42
C ALA A 214 -6.19 -8.27 1.00
N PHE A 215 -5.73 -8.84 2.12
CA PHE A 215 -6.32 -10.05 2.68
C PHE A 215 -7.71 -9.76 3.24
N ALA A 216 -8.76 -9.88 2.43
CA ALA A 216 -10.16 -9.60 2.82
C ALA A 216 -11.12 -10.55 2.11
N ASP A 217 -12.44 -10.34 2.13
CA ASP A 217 -13.32 -11.07 1.21
C ASP A 217 -13.39 -10.35 -0.15
N GLU A 218 -13.64 -11.10 -1.23
CA GLU A 218 -13.55 -10.62 -2.62
C GLU A 218 -14.28 -9.29 -2.91
N PRO A 219 -15.49 -9.02 -2.36
CA PRO A 219 -16.16 -7.74 -2.61
C PRO A 219 -15.39 -6.52 -2.06
N GLN A 220 -14.76 -6.66 -0.89
CA GLN A 220 -13.93 -5.61 -0.30
C GLN A 220 -12.67 -5.43 -1.14
N GLU A 221 -12.01 -6.52 -1.53
CA GLU A 221 -10.80 -6.49 -2.35
C GLU A 221 -11.03 -5.77 -3.68
N PHE A 222 -12.14 -6.10 -4.36
CA PHE A 222 -12.52 -5.46 -5.60
C PHE A 222 -12.80 -3.96 -5.40
N PHE A 223 -13.55 -3.61 -4.36
CA PHE A 223 -13.88 -2.23 -4.08
C PHE A 223 -12.63 -1.39 -3.77
N ASP A 224 -11.70 -1.91 -2.99
CA ASP A 224 -10.46 -1.21 -2.62
C ASP A 224 -9.49 -1.10 -3.82
N ALA A 225 -9.40 -2.18 -4.62
CA ALA A 225 -8.49 -2.22 -5.76
C ALA A 225 -8.97 -1.36 -6.93
N LEU A 226 -10.29 -1.34 -7.20
CA LEU A 226 -10.87 -0.77 -8.41
C LEU A 226 -12.04 0.18 -8.13
N GLY A 227 -12.96 -0.19 -7.24
CA GLY A 227 -14.16 0.62 -6.94
C GLY A 227 -13.83 2.04 -6.50
N THR A 228 -13.01 2.20 -5.47
CA THR A 228 -12.59 3.51 -4.95
C THR A 228 -11.88 4.35 -6.02
N PRO A 229 -10.83 3.85 -6.72
CA PRO A 229 -10.21 4.60 -7.81
C PRO A 229 -11.17 4.99 -8.96
N ILE A 230 -12.09 4.09 -9.35
CA ILE A 230 -13.06 4.36 -10.43
C ILE A 230 -14.00 5.49 -10.01
N LEU A 231 -14.59 5.41 -8.82
CA LEU A 231 -15.51 6.44 -8.31
C LEU A 231 -14.81 7.78 -8.15
N THR A 232 -13.56 7.77 -7.68
CA THR A 232 -12.73 8.98 -7.59
C THR A 232 -12.49 9.59 -8.97
N TYR A 233 -12.10 8.76 -9.95
CA TYR A 233 -11.87 9.23 -11.31
C TYR A 233 -13.12 9.80 -11.97
N MET A 234 -14.29 9.20 -11.71
CA MET A 234 -15.57 9.72 -12.19
C MET A 234 -15.91 11.08 -11.56
N ALA A 235 -15.58 11.29 -10.28
CA ALA A 235 -15.82 12.54 -9.57
C ALA A 235 -14.82 13.63 -9.96
N TYR A 236 -13.55 13.28 -10.16
CA TYR A 236 -12.47 14.21 -10.49
C TYR A 236 -11.49 13.60 -11.52
N PRO A 237 -11.83 13.63 -12.82
CA PRO A 237 -10.99 13.05 -13.86
C PRO A 237 -9.64 13.77 -13.96
N ILE A 238 -8.56 12.99 -14.05
CA ILE A 238 -7.20 13.49 -14.26
C ILE A 238 -6.57 12.82 -15.48
N GLY A 239 -5.52 13.43 -16.05
CA GLY A 239 -4.86 12.89 -17.25
C GLY A 239 -4.20 11.53 -16.99
N PHE A 240 -4.04 10.72 -18.04
CA PHE A 240 -3.48 9.37 -17.96
C PHE A 240 -2.17 9.28 -17.16
N ASP A 241 -1.18 10.14 -17.45
CA ASP A 241 0.12 10.08 -16.79
C ASP A 241 0.03 10.45 -15.30
N ALA A 242 -0.81 11.42 -14.95
CA ALA A 242 -1.08 11.77 -13.56
C ALA A 242 -1.81 10.62 -12.84
N PHE A 243 -2.82 10.02 -13.47
CA PHE A 243 -3.54 8.88 -12.89
C PHE A 243 -2.64 7.67 -12.70
N TYR A 244 -1.77 7.41 -13.68
CA TYR A 244 -0.78 6.35 -13.60
C TYR A 244 0.18 6.56 -12.42
N ILE A 245 0.79 7.74 -12.30
CA ILE A 245 1.66 8.09 -11.15
C ILE A 245 0.89 7.94 -9.85
N TRP A 246 -0.33 8.46 -9.78
CA TRP A 246 -1.20 8.35 -8.62
C TRP A 246 -1.35 6.89 -8.17
N THR A 247 -1.67 5.96 -9.09
CA THR A 247 -1.86 4.55 -8.72
C THR A 247 -0.61 3.90 -8.12
N LEU A 248 0.58 4.28 -8.60
CA LEU A 248 1.85 3.77 -8.05
C LEU A 248 2.09 4.31 -6.64
N TYR A 249 1.87 5.61 -6.43
CA TYR A 249 2.07 6.26 -5.13
C TYR A 249 1.03 5.82 -4.10
N PHE A 250 -0.25 5.79 -4.47
CA PHE A 250 -1.34 5.27 -3.66
C PHE A 250 -1.02 3.85 -3.17
N ASN A 251 -0.66 2.95 -4.10
CA ASN A 251 -0.30 1.58 -3.76
C ASN A 251 0.95 1.48 -2.88
N SER A 252 1.90 2.41 -3.01
CA SER A 252 3.07 2.45 -2.12
C SER A 252 2.70 2.76 -0.67
N ILE A 253 1.68 3.62 -0.45
CA ILE A 253 1.15 3.95 0.88
C ILE A 253 0.36 2.76 1.44
N GLU A 254 -0.45 2.07 0.63
CA GLU A 254 -1.17 0.86 1.05
C GLU A 254 -0.22 -0.25 1.53
N ILE A 255 0.86 -0.52 0.79
CA ILE A 255 1.89 -1.51 1.15
C ILE A 255 2.64 -1.07 2.42
N MET A 256 2.92 0.23 2.54
CA MET A 256 3.60 0.82 3.71
C MET A 256 2.74 0.72 4.97
N GLY A 257 1.44 1.03 4.89
CA GLY A 257 0.52 1.01 6.03
C GLY A 257 0.39 -0.37 6.70
N HIS A 258 0.59 -1.44 5.93
CA HIS A 258 0.60 -2.82 6.44
C HIS A 258 1.99 -3.35 6.80
N SER A 259 3.04 -2.53 6.68
CA SER A 259 4.42 -3.01 6.91
C SER A 259 4.78 -3.15 8.38
N GLY A 260 4.12 -2.37 9.25
CA GLY A 260 4.47 -2.27 10.67
C GLY A 260 5.86 -1.72 10.94
N VAL A 261 6.57 -1.18 9.94
CA VAL A 261 7.94 -0.66 10.11
C VAL A 261 7.99 0.42 11.18
N ARG A 262 8.97 0.34 12.09
CA ARG A 262 9.12 1.32 13.17
C ARG A 262 9.69 2.64 12.67
N ALA A 263 8.82 3.53 12.19
CA ALA A 263 9.21 4.84 11.70
C ALA A 263 8.04 5.83 11.71
N TYR A 264 8.33 7.12 11.86
CA TYR A 264 7.42 8.17 11.43
C TYR A 264 7.47 8.22 9.89
N TYR A 265 6.55 7.50 9.27
CA TYR A 265 6.51 7.27 7.82
C TYR A 265 5.18 7.80 7.27
N PRO A 266 5.13 9.08 6.87
CA PRO A 266 3.91 9.75 6.47
C PRO A 266 3.46 9.40 5.04
N GLY A 267 2.15 9.51 4.78
CA GLY A 267 1.56 9.36 3.44
C GLY A 267 2.08 10.41 2.46
N VAL A 268 2.88 10.01 1.48
CA VAL A 268 3.67 10.91 0.60
C VAL A 268 2.86 11.90 -0.23
N LEU A 269 1.60 11.59 -0.59
CA LEU A 269 0.81 12.46 -1.48
C LEU A 269 0.11 13.61 -0.76
N THR A 270 -0.14 13.49 0.54
CA THR A 270 -1.05 14.38 1.29
C THR A 270 -0.38 15.03 2.50
N SER A 271 0.61 14.36 3.10
CA SER A 271 1.10 14.70 4.44
C SER A 271 1.77 16.07 4.53
N ILE A 272 2.44 16.54 3.48
CA ILE A 272 3.02 17.90 3.50
C ILE A 272 1.97 19.00 3.67
N LEU A 273 0.76 18.77 3.13
CA LEU A 273 -0.36 19.71 3.23
C LEU A 273 -1.15 19.52 4.53
N LEU A 274 -1.23 18.28 5.03
CA LEU A 274 -2.06 17.93 6.17
C LEU A 274 -1.33 17.99 7.52
N ARG A 275 -0.01 17.82 7.54
CA ARG A 275 0.80 17.83 8.78
C ARG A 275 0.65 19.11 9.61
N PRO A 276 0.56 20.31 9.04
CA PRO A 276 0.32 21.53 9.83
C PRO A 276 -1.01 21.50 10.62
N PHE A 277 -1.95 20.66 10.22
CA PHE A 277 -3.25 20.48 10.88
C PHE A 277 -3.29 19.23 11.78
N GLY A 278 -2.19 18.46 11.86
CA GLY A 278 -2.12 17.20 12.60
C GLY A 278 -2.99 16.08 12.01
N THR A 279 -3.36 16.19 10.73
CA THR A 279 -4.26 15.22 10.07
C THR A 279 -3.56 14.41 8.99
N GLU A 280 -2.22 14.39 8.99
CA GLU A 280 -1.45 13.48 8.14
C GLU A 280 -1.57 12.05 8.64
N ILE A 281 -1.53 11.08 7.73
CA ILE A 281 -1.44 9.66 8.12
C ILE A 281 0.02 9.23 8.21
N VAL A 282 0.33 8.34 9.14
CA VAL A 282 1.60 7.62 9.25
C VAL A 282 1.36 6.11 9.36
N VAL A 283 2.40 5.31 9.14
CA VAL A 283 2.33 3.83 9.21
C VAL A 283 1.66 3.31 10.50
N GLU A 284 1.87 3.97 11.65
CA GLU A 284 1.28 3.55 12.92
C GLU A 284 -0.26 3.65 12.93
N ASP A 285 -0.87 4.60 12.24
CA ASP A 285 -2.33 4.82 12.32
C ASP A 285 -3.11 3.60 11.82
N HIS A 286 -2.68 3.01 10.69
CA HIS A 286 -3.26 1.78 10.15
C HIS A 286 -2.83 0.53 10.93
N ASP A 287 -1.61 0.52 11.47
CA ASP A 287 -1.14 -0.55 12.35
C ASP A 287 -1.99 -0.63 13.64
N LEU A 288 -2.34 0.51 14.23
CA LEU A 288 -3.25 0.61 15.38
C LEU A 288 -4.67 0.17 15.04
N HIS A 289 -5.16 0.56 13.86
CA HIS A 289 -6.46 0.11 13.36
C HIS A 289 -6.56 -1.42 13.32
N HIS A 290 -5.52 -2.12 12.86
CA HIS A 290 -5.49 -3.58 12.88
C HIS A 290 -5.35 -4.16 14.30
N ARG A 291 -4.40 -3.63 15.08
CA ARG A 291 -4.07 -4.16 16.41
C ARG A 291 -5.27 -4.08 17.34
N PHE A 292 -5.92 -2.93 17.42
CA PHE A 292 -6.96 -2.63 18.39
C PHE A 292 -8.37 -2.57 17.80
N GLY A 293 -8.50 -2.42 16.47
CA GLY A 293 -9.79 -2.37 15.80
C GLY A 293 -10.48 -3.72 15.68
N TRP A 294 -11.82 -3.69 15.69
CA TRP A 294 -12.67 -4.81 15.33
C TRP A 294 -13.99 -4.31 14.75
N ARG A 295 -15.10 -4.36 15.49
CA ARG A 295 -16.32 -3.61 15.13
C ARG A 295 -16.29 -2.26 15.83
N ASP A 296 -16.89 -1.25 15.21
CA ASP A 296 -16.94 0.12 15.75
C ASP A 296 -15.52 0.61 16.12
N SER A 297 -14.66 0.68 15.09
CA SER A 297 -13.22 0.94 15.20
C SER A 297 -12.87 2.43 15.11
N HIS A 298 -11.58 2.72 14.94
CA HIS A 298 -10.98 4.04 14.72
C HIS A 298 -10.04 4.00 13.51
N ASN A 299 -9.54 5.15 13.07
CA ASN A 299 -8.58 5.32 11.96
C ASN A 299 -9.03 4.62 10.68
N TYR A 300 -10.15 5.04 10.11
CA TYR A 300 -10.70 4.46 8.90
C TYR A 300 -10.04 4.97 7.61
N GLY A 301 -9.37 6.11 7.63
CA GLY A 301 -8.60 6.62 6.50
C GLY A 301 -7.37 5.76 6.19
N LYS A 302 -6.93 5.77 4.94
CA LYS A 302 -5.75 5.01 4.48
C LYS A 302 -4.68 5.87 3.82
N GLN A 303 -5.05 7.07 3.39
CA GLN A 303 -4.15 8.04 2.76
C GLN A 303 -4.09 9.36 3.52
N SER A 304 -4.96 9.58 4.50
CA SER A 304 -4.94 10.70 5.44
C SER A 304 -5.70 10.38 6.73
N MET A 305 -5.44 11.16 7.78
CA MET A 305 -6.25 11.18 9.01
C MET A 305 -7.28 12.34 9.00
N LEU A 306 -7.44 13.02 7.86
CA LEU A 306 -8.32 14.18 7.71
C LEU A 306 -9.77 13.83 8.05
N TRP A 307 -10.29 12.77 7.44
CA TRP A 307 -11.67 12.36 7.63
C TRP A 307 -11.92 11.79 9.03
N ASP A 308 -10.96 11.04 9.56
CA ASP A 308 -11.02 10.57 10.94
C ASP A 308 -11.07 11.71 11.95
N THR A 309 -10.29 12.76 11.72
CA THR A 309 -10.30 13.96 12.58
C THR A 309 -11.63 14.68 12.48
N LEU A 310 -12.12 14.91 11.26
CA LEU A 310 -13.37 15.64 11.03
C LEU A 310 -14.61 14.91 11.54
N PHE A 311 -14.63 13.58 11.49
CA PHE A 311 -15.76 12.75 11.89
C PHE A 311 -15.58 12.07 13.25
N GLY A 312 -14.53 12.44 14.00
CA GLY A 312 -14.32 12.01 15.39
C GLY A 312 -13.97 10.53 15.55
N THR A 313 -13.25 9.94 14.59
CA THR A 313 -12.82 8.54 14.59
C THR A 313 -11.30 8.35 14.65
N ALA A 314 -10.54 9.43 14.88
CA ALA A 314 -9.09 9.36 15.07
C ALA A 314 -8.72 8.85 16.48
N SER A 315 -7.67 8.03 16.57
CA SER A 315 -7.04 7.61 17.83
C SER A 315 -5.67 8.26 18.02
N ASP A 316 -5.20 8.29 19.27
CA ASP A 316 -3.83 8.71 19.58
C ASP A 316 -2.80 7.69 19.10
N ARG A 317 -1.59 8.18 18.77
CA ARG A 317 -0.41 7.39 18.39
C ARG A 317 0.38 6.97 19.63
N PHE A 318 0.91 5.74 19.66
CA PHE A 318 1.69 5.26 20.81
C PHE A 318 3.19 5.46 20.67
N GLU A 319 3.75 5.23 19.49
CA GLU A 319 5.19 5.36 19.28
C GLU A 319 5.56 6.58 18.42
N THR A 320 4.68 7.00 17.51
CA THR A 320 4.92 8.08 16.56
C THR A 320 4.27 9.41 16.97
N HIS A 321 3.98 9.59 18.27
CA HIS A 321 3.59 10.89 18.82
C HIS A 321 4.77 11.88 18.77
N ALA A 322 4.45 13.18 18.69
CA ALA A 322 5.41 14.23 18.36
C ALA A 322 6.71 14.24 19.20
N GLU A 323 6.60 13.96 20.51
CA GLU A 323 7.72 13.97 21.45
C GLU A 323 8.69 12.80 21.26
N ASN A 324 8.24 11.69 20.68
CA ASN A 324 9.04 10.49 20.47
C ASN A 324 9.64 10.39 19.06
N ILE A 325 9.42 11.39 18.21
CA ILE A 325 10.02 11.42 16.86
C ILE A 325 11.46 11.96 16.95
N ASP A 326 12.37 11.28 16.27
CA ASP A 326 13.73 11.74 16.01
C ASP A 326 13.80 12.34 14.59
N TRP A 327 13.74 13.67 14.50
CA TRP A 327 13.79 14.39 13.23
C TRP A 327 15.18 14.39 12.58
N ASP A 328 16.22 14.06 13.33
CA ASP A 328 17.61 14.02 12.86
C ASP A 328 17.99 12.61 12.36
N SER A 329 17.29 11.58 12.85
CA SER A 329 17.47 10.19 12.41
C SER A 329 16.54 9.83 11.26
N ARG A 330 17.11 9.43 10.11
CA ARG A 330 16.34 9.02 8.93
C ARG A 330 16.48 7.52 8.68
N LEU A 331 15.44 6.88 8.14
CA LEU A 331 15.58 5.53 7.59
C LEU A 331 16.62 5.53 6.46
N GLN A 332 17.67 4.72 6.61
CA GLN A 332 18.75 4.56 5.64
C GLN A 332 18.65 3.27 4.81
#